data_AF-A0A6B2C2K0-F1
#
_entry.id   AF-A0A6B2C2K0-F1
#
_cell.length_a   1.000
_cell.length_b   1.000
_cell.length_c   1.000
_cell.angle_alpha   90.00
_cell.angle_beta   90.00
_cell.angle_gamma   90.00
#
_symmetry.space_group_name_H-M   'P 1'
#
loop_
_entity.id
_entity.type
_entity.pdbx_description
1 polymer ?
#
loop_
_entity_poly.entity_id
_entity_poly.type
_entity_poly.pdbx_seq_one_letter_code
_entity_poly.pdbx_strand_id
1 'polypeptide(L)'
;MSHDMENKRYIVFDFDGTIYLQGAFISQINYISTSILRFLFEQGYTIAIITGRYCSQRSFIFDLLLSNGIRISPSNFYCRTRDEPEVNWKKEVIEEFLEKIFSENAVIFEYHEDNAQVLDFVSRLDKNICLYLYTNGLPAILRKTSRCVSEKMIESCVKEKYGI
;
A
#
# COMPACT_ATOMS: atom_id res chain seq x y z
N MET A 1 -21.12 -29.08 -0.99
CA MET A 1 -20.98 -27.76 -1.62
C MET A 1 -19.77 -27.09 -0.98
N SER A 2 -18.62 -27.15 -1.64
CA SER A 2 -17.39 -26.50 -1.17
C SER A 2 -17.57 -25.00 -1.36
N HIS A 3 -17.67 -24.27 -0.25
CA HIS A 3 -17.34 -22.85 -0.27
C HIS A 3 -15.83 -22.77 -0.49
N ASP A 4 -15.41 -22.56 -1.74
CA ASP A 4 -14.08 -22.00 -2.00
C ASP A 4 -14.03 -20.68 -1.24
N MET A 5 -13.39 -20.67 -0.07
CA MET A 5 -13.05 -19.44 0.61
C MET A 5 -12.12 -18.69 -0.34
N GLU A 6 -12.64 -17.70 -1.05
CA GLU A 6 -11.79 -16.80 -1.83
C GLU A 6 -10.75 -16.22 -0.87
N ASN A 7 -9.50 -16.64 -1.03
CA ASN A 7 -8.38 -16.13 -0.24
C ASN A 7 -8.40 -14.61 -0.32
N LYS A 8 -8.52 -13.92 0.82
CA LYS A 8 -8.49 -12.46 0.84
C LYS A 8 -7.20 -11.97 0.18
N ARG A 9 -7.33 -10.97 -0.68
CA ARG A 9 -6.23 -10.42 -1.48
C ARG A 9 -5.86 -9.05 -0.96
N TYR A 10 -4.67 -8.94 -0.37
CA TYR A 10 -4.19 -7.70 0.22
C TYR A 10 -3.30 -6.92 -0.73
N ILE A 11 -3.45 -5.60 -0.70
CA ILE A 11 -2.52 -4.64 -1.29
C ILE A 11 -2.02 -3.75 -0.16
N VAL A 12 -0.70 -3.62 -0.04
CA VAL A 12 -0.07 -2.80 0.99
C VAL A 12 0.44 -1.51 0.37
N PHE A 13 0.12 -0.39 1.01
CA PHE A 13 0.66 0.93 0.69
C PHE A 13 1.40 1.52 1.87
N ASP A 14 2.57 2.09 1.64
CA ASP A 14 3.11 3.12 2.51
C ASP A 14 2.32 4.43 2.37
N PHE A 15 2.47 5.34 3.33
CA PHE A 15 1.82 6.64 3.31
C PHE A 15 2.73 7.76 2.76
N ASP A 16 3.93 7.99 3.28
CA ASP A 16 4.75 9.15 2.92
C ASP A 16 5.57 8.87 1.64
N GLY A 17 5.69 9.84 0.74
CA GLY A 17 6.30 9.60 -0.58
C GLY A 17 5.47 8.71 -1.52
N THR A 18 4.51 7.95 -0.98
CA THR A 18 3.60 7.05 -1.70
C THR A 18 2.19 7.63 -1.85
N ILE A 19 1.39 7.71 -0.78
CA ILE A 19 0.03 8.30 -0.78
C ILE A 19 0.08 9.81 -0.57
N TYR A 20 1.02 10.28 0.24
CA TYR A 20 1.15 11.66 0.65
C TYR A 20 2.55 12.16 0.30
N LEU A 21 2.63 13.19 -0.53
CA LEU A 21 3.89 13.81 -0.90
C LEU A 21 4.20 14.91 0.11
N GLN A 22 5.20 14.64 0.96
CA GLN A 22 5.72 15.59 1.93
C GLN A 22 7.16 15.99 1.55
N GLY A 23 7.40 17.28 1.39
CA GLY A 23 8.71 17.87 1.13
C GLY A 23 8.75 19.34 1.55
N ALA A 24 9.90 20.00 1.36
CA ALA A 24 10.11 21.38 1.82
C ALA A 24 9.05 22.40 1.32
N PHE A 25 8.39 22.11 0.19
CA PHE A 25 7.40 22.98 -0.44
C PHE A 25 6.12 22.26 -0.87
N ILE A 26 5.97 20.97 -0.53
CA ILE A 26 4.86 20.13 -1.02
C ILE A 26 4.28 19.36 0.16
N SER A 27 2.97 19.48 0.34
CA SER A 27 2.22 18.78 1.39
C SER A 27 0.85 18.41 0.82
N GLN A 28 0.84 17.45 -0.11
CA GLN A 28 -0.35 17.14 -0.91
C GLN A 28 -0.53 15.64 -1.09
N ILE A 29 -1.76 15.25 -1.43
CA ILE A 29 -2.04 13.86 -1.78
C ILE A 29 -1.46 13.52 -3.15
N ASN A 30 -0.91 12.31 -3.28
CA ASN A 30 -0.49 11.76 -4.55
C ASN A 30 -1.72 11.22 -5.30
N TYR A 31 -2.16 11.95 -6.31
CA TYR A 31 -3.36 11.59 -7.10
C TYR A 31 -3.18 10.26 -7.86
N ILE A 32 -1.95 9.87 -8.20
CA ILE A 32 -1.67 8.63 -8.92
C ILE A 32 -1.87 7.44 -7.99
N SER A 33 -1.19 7.42 -6.84
CA SER A 33 -1.33 6.32 -5.88
C SER A 33 -2.75 6.20 -5.34
N THR A 34 -3.44 7.31 -5.08
CA THR A 34 -4.84 7.28 -4.65
C THR A 34 -5.79 6.78 -5.73
N SER A 35 -5.53 7.07 -7.01
CA SER A 35 -6.32 6.52 -8.12
C SER A 35 -6.12 5.00 -8.25
N ILE A 36 -4.87 4.53 -8.12
CA ILE A 36 -4.55 3.09 -8.06
C ILE A 36 -5.25 2.43 -6.88
N LEU A 37 -5.13 3.01 -5.67
CA LEU A 37 -5.72 2.47 -4.45
C LEU A 37 -7.25 2.34 -4.59
N ARG A 38 -7.92 3.39 -5.07
CA ARG A 38 -9.38 3.36 -5.30
C ARG A 38 -9.78 2.28 -6.30
N PHE A 39 -9.05 2.16 -7.40
CA PHE A 39 -9.30 1.11 -8.38
C PHE A 39 -9.17 -0.28 -7.77
N LEU A 40 -8.07 -0.55 -7.05
CA LEU A 40 -7.86 -1.84 -6.39
C LEU A 40 -8.95 -2.13 -5.35
N PHE A 41 -9.39 -1.12 -4.60
CA PHE A 41 -10.52 -1.26 -3.70
C PHE A 41 -11.82 -1.65 -4.44
N GLU A 42 -12.13 -1.00 -5.56
CA GLU A 42 -13.29 -1.31 -6.41
C GLU A 42 -13.24 -2.71 -7.03
N GLN A 43 -12.03 -3.27 -7.25
CA GLN A 43 -11.82 -4.66 -7.68
C GLN A 43 -11.94 -5.69 -6.53
N GLY A 44 -12.27 -5.24 -5.31
CA GLY A 44 -12.45 -6.11 -4.15
C GLY A 44 -11.16 -6.49 -3.42
N TYR A 45 -10.04 -5.79 -3.68
CA TYR A 45 -8.83 -5.97 -2.89
C TYR A 45 -8.99 -5.34 -1.50
N THR A 46 -8.41 -5.99 -0.50
CA THR A 46 -8.30 -5.44 0.85
C THR A 46 -7.06 -4.56 0.93
N ILE A 47 -7.24 -3.29 1.26
CA ILE A 47 -6.12 -2.35 1.38
C ILE A 47 -5.60 -2.33 2.82
N ALA A 48 -4.28 -2.37 2.97
CA ALA A 48 -3.57 -2.13 4.22
C ALA A 48 -2.58 -0.97 4.08
N ILE A 49 -2.41 -0.19 5.16
CA ILE A 49 -1.48 0.94 5.20
C ILE A 49 -0.39 0.72 6.25
N ILE A 50 0.83 0.67 5.72
CA ILE A 50 2.20 0.60 6.23
C ILE A 50 2.92 1.89 6.67
N THR A 51 2.46 2.77 7.55
CA THR A 51 3.12 4.10 7.68
C THR A 51 4.17 4.21 8.79
N GLY A 52 5.31 4.85 8.46
CA GLY A 52 6.31 5.28 9.44
C GLY A 52 5.86 6.41 10.39
N ARG A 53 4.71 7.06 10.11
CA ARG A 53 4.14 8.11 10.97
C ARG A 53 3.71 7.55 12.31
N TYR A 54 3.85 8.38 13.36
CA TYR A 54 3.38 8.01 14.69
C TYR A 54 1.85 7.89 14.74
N CYS A 55 1.34 6.98 15.57
CA CYS A 55 -0.09 6.78 15.76
C CYS A 55 -0.85 8.01 16.29
N SER A 56 -0.16 9.01 16.85
CA SER A 56 -0.75 10.31 17.19
C SER A 56 -1.30 11.06 15.96
N GLN A 57 -0.81 10.74 14.76
CA GLN A 57 -1.29 11.32 13.49
C GLN A 57 -2.40 10.49 12.82
N ARG A 58 -2.88 9.42 13.47
CA ARG A 58 -3.85 8.50 12.87
C ARG A 58 -5.11 9.23 12.39
N SER A 59 -5.71 10.10 13.21
CA SER A 59 -6.93 10.83 12.82
C SER A 59 -6.72 11.68 11.56
N PHE A 60 -5.61 12.41 11.49
CA PHE A 60 -5.26 13.20 10.30
C PHE A 60 -5.19 12.34 9.03
N ILE A 61 -4.54 11.16 9.11
CA ILE A 61 -4.38 10.28 7.96
C ILE A 61 -5.74 9.71 7.52
N PHE A 62 -6.57 9.28 8.46
CA PHE A 62 -7.92 8.77 8.15
C PHE A 62 -8.81 9.84 7.53
N ASP A 63 -8.80 11.06 8.07
CA ASP A 63 -9.58 12.19 7.54
C ASP A 63 -9.11 12.57 6.13
N LEU A 64 -7.80 12.57 5.89
CA LEU A 64 -7.24 12.82 4.57
C LEU A 64 -7.67 11.75 3.55
N LEU A 65 -7.55 10.46 3.90
CA LEU A 65 -7.99 9.38 3.03
C LEU A 65 -9.50 9.45 2.76
N LEU A 66 -10.31 9.68 3.80
CA LEU A 66 -11.76 9.76 3.70
C LEU A 66 -12.21 10.92 2.82
N SER A 67 -11.60 12.11 2.97
CA SER A 67 -11.89 13.27 2.11
C SER A 67 -11.57 13.04 0.63
N ASN A 68 -10.73 12.04 0.33
CA ASN A 68 -10.39 11.59 -1.02
C ASN A 68 -11.16 10.33 -1.46
N GLY A 69 -12.19 9.95 -0.70
CA GLY A 69 -13.07 8.82 -1.00
C GLY A 69 -12.47 7.45 -0.71
N ILE A 70 -11.42 7.38 0.11
CA ILE A 70 -10.73 6.14 0.47
C ILE A 70 -11.10 5.76 1.90
N ARG A 71 -11.69 4.57 2.07
CA ARG A 71 -12.03 4.02 3.38
C ARG A 71 -11.12 2.84 3.70
N ILE A 72 -10.36 2.95 4.79
CA ILE A 72 -9.47 1.89 5.28
C ILE A 72 -10.00 1.37 6.61
N SER A 73 -9.98 0.05 6.79
CA SER A 73 -10.30 -0.55 8.09
C SER A 73 -9.21 -0.19 9.11
N PRO A 74 -9.57 0.24 10.34
CA PRO A 74 -8.60 0.42 11.42
C PRO A 74 -7.73 -0.80 11.70
N SER A 75 -8.25 -2.02 11.47
CA SER A 75 -7.52 -3.28 11.63
C SER A 75 -6.46 -3.55 10.55
N ASN A 76 -6.43 -2.74 9.49
CA ASN A 76 -5.46 -2.81 8.39
C ASN A 76 -4.58 -1.55 8.33
N PHE A 77 -4.58 -0.73 9.38
CA PHE A 77 -3.79 0.49 9.45
C PHE A 77 -2.76 0.38 10.56
N TYR A 78 -1.49 0.41 10.18
CA TYR A 78 -0.34 0.26 11.06
C TYR A 78 0.46 1.55 11.07
N CYS A 79 0.79 2.02 12.27
CA CYS A 79 1.50 3.28 12.52
C CYS A 79 2.51 3.08 13.64
N ARG A 80 3.58 3.89 13.62
CA ARG A 80 4.68 3.77 14.57
C ARG A 80 4.23 4.15 15.98
N THR A 81 4.60 3.33 16.96
CA THR A 81 4.22 3.53 18.38
C THR A 81 5.40 3.93 19.26
N ARG A 82 6.64 3.72 18.81
CA ARG A 82 7.88 3.95 19.55
C ARG A 82 8.87 4.76 18.72
N ASP A 83 9.82 5.38 19.40
CA ASP A 83 10.87 6.14 18.72
C ASP A 83 12.04 5.23 18.35
N GLU A 84 11.96 4.67 17.14
CA GLU A 84 12.96 3.78 16.57
C GLU A 84 13.09 4.01 15.05
N PRO A 85 14.17 3.57 14.41
CA PRO A 85 14.35 3.73 12.97
C PRO A 85 13.20 3.12 12.18
N GLU A 86 12.58 3.91 11.31
CA GLU A 86 11.38 3.53 10.55
C GLU A 86 11.52 2.18 9.84
N VAL A 87 12.67 1.95 9.19
CA VAL A 87 12.94 0.71 8.44
C VAL A 87 12.92 -0.51 9.37
N ASN A 88 13.45 -0.40 10.58
CA ASN A 88 13.47 -1.52 11.53
C ASN A 88 12.05 -1.81 12.03
N TRP A 89 11.33 -0.76 12.44
CA TRP A 89 9.95 -0.88 12.88
C TRP A 89 9.04 -1.49 11.79
N LYS A 90 9.14 -1.01 10.54
CA LYS A 90 8.35 -1.54 9.42
C LYS A 90 8.64 -3.03 9.19
N LYS A 91 9.87 -3.50 9.34
CA LYS A 91 10.21 -4.92 9.18
C LYS A 91 9.46 -5.80 10.17
N GLU A 92 9.47 -5.43 11.45
CA GLU A 92 8.74 -6.16 12.50
C GLU A 92 7.23 -6.17 12.20
N VAL A 93 6.66 -5.03 11.85
CA VAL A 93 5.23 -4.93 11.51
C VAL A 93 4.86 -5.73 10.26
N ILE A 94 5.74 -5.79 9.26
CA ILE A 94 5.53 -6.61 8.05
C ILE A 94 5.53 -8.10 8.41
N GLU A 95 6.43 -8.55 9.30
CA GLU A 95 6.45 -9.92 9.78
C GLU A 95 5.16 -10.28 10.53
N GLU A 96 4.72 -9.44 11.47
CA GLU A 96 3.43 -9.60 12.16
C GLU A 96 2.24 -9.59 11.18
N PHE A 97 2.30 -8.72 10.16
CA PHE A 97 1.27 -8.66 9.13
C PHE A 97 1.23 -9.96 8.32
N LEU A 98 2.37 -10.53 7.95
CA LEU A 98 2.43 -11.81 7.24
C LEU A 98 1.86 -12.97 8.06
N GLU A 99 2.10 -13.00 9.37
CA GLU A 99 1.48 -13.98 10.27
C GLU A 99 -0.05 -13.86 10.27
N LYS A 100 -0.57 -12.63 10.36
CA LYS A 100 -2.01 -12.36 10.21
C LYS A 100 -2.53 -12.84 8.86
N ILE A 101 -1.86 -12.49 7.76
CA ILE A 101 -2.24 -12.90 6.40
C ILE A 101 -2.29 -14.43 6.27
N PHE A 102 -1.31 -15.14 6.81
CA PHE A 102 -1.29 -16.60 6.82
C PHE A 102 -2.47 -17.18 7.64
N SER A 103 -2.73 -16.62 8.82
CA SER A 103 -3.85 -17.05 9.68
C SER A 103 -5.23 -16.83 9.04
N GLU A 104 -5.35 -15.83 8.17
CA GLU A 104 -6.57 -15.52 7.42
C GLU A 104 -6.69 -16.32 6.11
N ASN A 105 -5.74 -17.22 5.80
CA ASN A 105 -5.61 -17.86 4.49
C ASN A 105 -5.67 -16.82 3.35
N ALA A 106 -4.97 -15.70 3.55
CA ALA A 106 -4.92 -14.56 2.67
C ALA A 106 -3.56 -14.50 1.94
N VAL A 107 -3.43 -13.59 0.98
CA VAL A 107 -2.18 -13.36 0.25
C VAL A 107 -1.95 -11.88 -0.02
N ILE A 108 -0.68 -11.46 -0.05
CA ILE A 108 -0.29 -10.14 -0.52
C ILE A 108 -0.05 -10.22 -2.04
N PHE A 109 -0.70 -9.33 -2.79
CA PHE A 109 -0.55 -9.22 -4.23
C PHE A 109 0.50 -8.17 -4.60
N GLU A 110 0.38 -6.97 -4.04
CA GLU A 110 1.24 -5.84 -4.35
C GLU A 110 1.65 -5.09 -3.09
N TYR A 111 2.86 -4.52 -3.14
CA TYR A 111 3.44 -3.69 -2.10
C TYR A 111 3.97 -2.40 -2.72
N HIS A 112 3.44 -1.26 -2.27
CA HIS A 112 3.72 0.09 -2.76
C HIS A 112 4.45 0.88 -1.68
N GLU A 113 5.68 1.34 -1.94
CA GLU A 113 6.57 1.91 -0.94
C GLU A 113 7.56 2.88 -1.59
N ASP A 114 7.96 3.94 -0.89
CA ASP A 114 8.97 4.90 -1.38
C ASP A 114 10.38 4.56 -0.87
N ASN A 115 10.48 3.78 0.21
CA ASN A 115 11.73 3.35 0.81
C ASN A 115 12.24 2.01 0.23
N ALA A 116 13.30 2.08 -0.59
CA ALA A 116 13.90 0.90 -1.22
C ALA A 116 14.43 -0.16 -0.23
N GLN A 117 14.83 0.22 1.00
CA GLN A 117 15.30 -0.75 2.00
C GLN A 117 14.17 -1.63 2.54
N VAL A 118 12.95 -1.08 2.62
CA VAL A 118 11.76 -1.84 3.01
C VAL A 118 11.39 -2.81 1.88
N LEU A 119 11.42 -2.36 0.62
CA LEU A 119 11.15 -3.24 -0.53
C LEU A 119 12.19 -4.35 -0.70
N ASP A 120 13.47 -4.09 -0.46
CA ASP A 120 14.50 -5.13 -0.45
C ASP A 120 14.19 -6.21 0.59
N PHE A 121 13.73 -5.84 1.78
CA PHE A 121 13.28 -6.79 2.79
C PHE A 121 12.05 -7.60 2.33
N VAL A 122 10.98 -6.94 1.89
CA VAL A 122 9.76 -7.61 1.39
C VAL A 122 10.08 -8.57 0.24
N SER A 123 11.03 -8.20 -0.62
CA SER A 123 11.43 -9.02 -1.77
C SER A 123 11.94 -10.41 -1.39
N ARG A 124 12.50 -10.56 -0.18
CA ARG A 124 13.07 -11.80 0.36
C ARG A 124 12.03 -12.69 1.04
N LEU A 125 10.90 -12.12 1.46
CA LEU A 125 9.84 -12.85 2.20
C LEU A 125 8.96 -13.69 1.28
N ASP A 126 8.49 -13.12 0.17
CA ASP A 126 7.73 -13.84 -0.86
C ASP A 126 8.09 -13.31 -2.25
N LYS A 127 8.50 -14.21 -3.14
CA LYS A 127 8.89 -13.90 -4.52
C LYS A 127 7.70 -13.58 -5.43
N ASN A 128 6.48 -13.88 -5.00
CA ASN A 128 5.27 -13.69 -5.79
C ASN A 128 4.61 -12.30 -5.61
N ILE A 129 5.06 -11.50 -4.64
CA ILE A 129 4.55 -10.15 -4.41
C ILE A 129 5.09 -9.20 -5.48
N CYS A 130 4.22 -8.39 -6.07
CA CYS A 130 4.62 -7.28 -6.94
C CYS A 130 5.12 -6.10 -6.13
N LEU A 131 6.25 -5.53 -6.54
CA LEU A 131 6.90 -4.45 -5.78
C LEU A 131 6.91 -3.18 -6.62
N TYR A 132 6.37 -2.12 -6.05
CA TYR A 132 6.31 -0.78 -6.65
C TYR A 132 7.10 0.19 -5.78
N LEU A 133 8.16 0.76 -6.35
CA LEU A 133 8.94 1.82 -5.72
C LEU A 133 8.43 3.19 -6.18
N TYR A 134 8.07 4.04 -5.24
CA TYR A 134 7.66 5.40 -5.53
C TYR A 134 8.87 6.33 -5.53
N THR A 135 9.05 7.07 -6.61
CA THR A 135 10.07 8.14 -6.71
C THR A 135 9.39 9.41 -7.19
N ASN A 136 9.50 10.49 -6.42
CA ASN A 136 8.80 11.76 -6.70
C ASN A 136 7.28 11.58 -6.92
N GLY A 137 6.66 10.62 -6.21
CA GLY A 137 5.24 10.29 -6.34
C GLY A 137 4.86 9.41 -7.54
N LEU A 138 5.80 8.98 -8.37
CA LEU A 138 5.55 8.08 -9.49
C LEU A 138 5.92 6.63 -9.13
N PRO A 139 5.02 5.65 -9.34
CA PRO A 139 5.35 4.24 -9.14
C PRO A 139 6.24 3.72 -10.28
N ALA A 140 7.31 3.01 -9.92
CA ALA A 140 8.11 2.18 -10.81
C ALA A 140 8.04 0.72 -10.37
N ILE A 141 7.78 -0.20 -11.29
CA ILE A 141 7.74 -1.63 -10.98
C ILE A 141 9.18 -2.13 -10.77
N LEU A 142 9.51 -2.52 -9.54
CA LEU A 142 10.78 -3.19 -9.22
C LEU A 142 10.70 -4.70 -9.49
N ARG A 143 9.54 -5.31 -9.28
CA ARG A 143 9.32 -6.73 -9.55
C ARG A 143 7.93 -6.99 -10.10
N LYS A 144 7.90 -7.53 -11.31
CA LYS A 144 6.68 -7.97 -11.99
C LYS A 144 6.50 -9.49 -11.80
N THR A 145 5.32 -9.89 -11.33
CA THR A 145 4.90 -11.29 -11.22
C THR A 145 3.58 -11.46 -11.98
N SER A 146 3.11 -12.70 -12.14
CA SER A 146 1.79 -12.97 -12.73
C SER A 146 0.63 -12.42 -11.90
N ARG A 147 0.88 -11.98 -10.66
CA ARG A 147 -0.11 -11.38 -9.76
C ARG A 147 -0.28 -9.87 -9.94
N CYS A 148 0.64 -9.19 -10.63
CA CYS A 148 0.58 -7.73 -10.70
C CYS A 148 -0.66 -7.30 -11.48
N VAL A 149 -1.35 -6.31 -10.94
CA VAL A 149 -2.39 -5.60 -11.67
C VAL A 149 -1.72 -4.91 -12.85
N SER A 150 -2.25 -5.14 -14.06
CA SER A 150 -1.51 -4.78 -15.27
C SER A 150 -1.33 -3.27 -15.41
N GLU A 151 -0.16 -2.84 -15.90
CA GLU A 151 0.14 -1.41 -16.18
C GLU A 151 -0.91 -0.78 -17.09
N LYS A 152 -1.46 -1.54 -18.05
CA LYS A 152 -2.55 -1.09 -18.92
C LYS A 152 -3.83 -0.74 -18.14
N MET A 153 -4.10 -1.42 -17.03
CA MET A 153 -5.25 -1.11 -16.16
C MET A 153 -5.00 0.15 -15.35
N ILE A 154 -3.79 0.35 -14.83
CA ILE A 154 -3.38 1.58 -14.13
C ILE A 154 -3.44 2.77 -15.10
N GLU A 155 -2.85 2.63 -16.29
CA GLU A 155 -2.89 3.64 -17.36
C GLU A 155 -4.33 3.96 -17.76
N SER A 156 -5.16 2.96 -18.07
CA SER A 156 -6.57 3.17 -18.43
C SER A 156 -7.34 3.92 -17.34
N CYS A 157 -7.09 3.65 -16.05
CA CYS A 157 -7.74 4.36 -14.95
C CYS A 157 -7.33 5.83 -14.85
N VAL A 158 -6.05 6.14 -15.07
CA VAL A 158 -5.57 7.53 -15.09
C VAL A 158 -6.19 8.26 -16.29
N LYS A 159 -6.27 7.59 -17.45
CA LYS A 159 -6.87 8.17 -18.67
C LYS A 159 -8.36 8.43 -18.54
N GLU A 160 -9.14 7.46 -18.05
CA GLU A 160 -10.60 7.54 -18.00
C GLU A 160 -11.11 8.59 -17.00
N LYS A 161 -10.35 8.84 -15.93
CA LYS A 161 -10.75 9.80 -14.89
C LYS A 161 -10.20 11.21 -15.09
N TYR A 162 -9.09 11.36 -15.83
CA TYR A 162 -8.40 12.65 -16.00
C TYR A 162 -8.17 13.09 -17.46
N GLY A 163 -8.60 12.31 -18.46
CA GLY A 163 -8.61 12.71 -19.87
C GLY A 163 -7.24 12.84 -20.54
N ILE A 164 -6.23 12.12 -20.06
CA ILE A 164 -4.88 12.01 -20.66
C ILE A 164 -4.82 10.79 -21.59
#